data_AF-A0A379EGW6-F1
#
_entry.id   AF-A0A379EGW6-F1
#
_cell.length_a   1.000
_cell.length_b   1.000
_cell.length_c   1.000
_cell.angle_alpha   90.00
_cell.angle_beta   90.00
_cell.angle_gamma   90.00
#
_symmetry.space_group_name_H-M   'P 1'
#
loop_
_entity.id
_entity.type
_entity.pdbx_description
1 polymer ?
#
loop_
_entity_poly.entity_id
_entity_poly.type
_entity_poly.pdbx_seq_one_letter_code
_entity_poly.pdbx_strand_id
1 'polypeptide(L)'
;MSYIKQEEDRQIALLKVQANWFNHDKGRGLFRKRPYAHLLRQSKHNIWEGIREEALQYFEQNGIKWHTQAHNLKSSQVACVNHLMGIRKNKALILKMLHACAQRSNL
;
A
#
# COMPACT_ATOMS: atom_id res chain seq x y z
N MET A 1 21.94 -15.90 -5.23
CA MET A 1 20.61 -15.39 -5.63
C MET A 1 20.54 -13.89 -5.40
N SER A 2 20.11 -13.09 -6.37
CA SER A 2 20.13 -11.61 -6.26
C SER A 2 19.13 -11.07 -5.23
N TYR A 3 19.39 -9.90 -4.67
CA TYR A 3 18.46 -9.22 -3.75
C TYR A 3 17.07 -9.02 -4.37
N ILE A 4 17.01 -8.60 -5.64
CA ILE A 4 15.74 -8.43 -6.36
C ILE A 4 14.95 -9.74 -6.39
N LYS A 5 15.61 -10.85 -6.71
CA LYS A 5 14.95 -12.16 -6.76
C LYS A 5 14.43 -12.60 -5.39
N GLN A 6 15.23 -12.39 -4.34
CA GLN A 6 14.80 -12.66 -2.96
C GLN A 6 13.55 -11.87 -2.58
N GLU A 7 13.49 -10.59 -2.94
CA GLU A 7 12.32 -9.74 -2.69
C GLU A 7 11.09 -10.15 -3.50
N GLU A 8 11.27 -10.61 -4.74
CA GLU A 8 10.17 -11.19 -5.52
C GLU A 8 9.63 -12.46 -4.86
N ASP A 9 10.51 -13.35 -4.40
CA ASP A 9 10.11 -14.61 -3.77
C ASP A 9 9.39 -14.37 -2.44
N ARG A 10 9.84 -13.39 -1.64
CA ARG A 10 9.14 -12.94 -0.41
C ARG A 10 7.72 -12.44 -0.70
N GLN A 11 7.55 -11.61 -1.74
CA GLN A 11 6.23 -11.11 -2.13
C GLN A 11 5.32 -12.23 -2.63
N ILE A 12 5.84 -13.18 -3.42
CA ILE A 12 5.08 -14.35 -3.87
C ILE A 12 4.64 -15.20 -2.68
N ALA A 13 5.53 -15.43 -1.72
CA ALA A 13 5.20 -16.15 -0.50
C ALA A 13 4.11 -15.42 0.32
N LEU A 14 4.22 -14.09 0.45
CA LEU A 14 3.24 -13.27 1.15
C LEU A 14 1.85 -13.37 0.51
N LEU A 15 1.74 -13.29 -0.82
CA LEU A 15 0.46 -13.45 -1.54
C LEU A 15 -0.20 -14.80 -1.27
N LYS A 16 0.59 -15.86 -1.08
CA LYS A 16 0.08 -17.21 -0.78
C LYS A 16 -0.37 -17.34 0.67
N VAL A 17 0.47 -16.90 1.61
CA VAL A 17 0.24 -17.09 3.05
C VAL A 17 -0.85 -16.14 3.57
N GLN A 18 -0.90 -14.91 3.05
CA GLN A 18 -1.82 -13.85 3.48
C GLN A 18 -2.85 -13.51 2.39
N ALA A 19 -3.38 -14.53 1.70
CA ALA A 19 -4.29 -14.34 0.57
C ALA A 19 -5.50 -13.45 0.91
N ASN A 20 -6.03 -13.54 2.13
CA ASN A 20 -7.18 -12.75 2.58
C ASN A 20 -6.89 -11.23 2.56
N TRP A 21 -5.65 -10.81 2.89
CA TRP A 21 -5.28 -9.39 2.89
C TRP A 21 -5.40 -8.75 1.51
N PHE A 22 -5.25 -9.57 0.46
CA PHE A 22 -5.26 -9.14 -0.93
C PHE A 22 -6.51 -9.62 -1.67
N ASN A 23 -7.63 -9.88 -0.97
CA ASN A 23 -8.88 -10.35 -1.58
C ASN A 23 -8.69 -11.58 -2.50
N HIS A 24 -7.85 -12.52 -2.05
CA HIS A 24 -7.48 -13.74 -2.78
C HIS A 24 -6.90 -13.52 -4.19
N ASP A 25 -6.33 -12.34 -4.48
CA ASP A 25 -5.65 -12.05 -5.73
C ASP A 25 -4.52 -13.06 -5.97
N LYS A 26 -4.54 -13.71 -7.14
CA LYS A 26 -3.59 -14.78 -7.49
C LYS A 26 -2.26 -14.25 -8.03
N GLY A 27 -2.07 -12.93 -8.02
CA GLY A 27 -0.94 -12.27 -8.65
C GLY A 27 -0.95 -12.41 -10.17
N ARG A 28 0.23 -12.33 -10.80
CA ARG A 28 0.39 -12.24 -12.27
C ARG A 28 -0.16 -10.95 -12.87
N GLY A 29 -0.14 -9.87 -12.10
CA GLY A 29 -0.35 -8.51 -12.60
C GLY A 29 0.63 -8.14 -13.70
N LEU A 30 0.22 -7.21 -14.55
CA LEU A 30 0.97 -6.81 -15.73
C LEU A 30 1.83 -5.58 -15.46
N PHE A 31 3.12 -5.68 -15.78
CA PHE A 31 3.99 -4.52 -15.94
C PHE A 31 4.64 -4.55 -17.31
N ARG A 32 4.50 -3.46 -18.09
CA ARG A 32 4.97 -3.38 -19.48
C ARG A 32 4.52 -4.58 -20.34
N LYS A 33 3.23 -4.97 -20.22
CA LYS A 33 2.61 -6.11 -20.90
C LYS A 33 3.16 -7.49 -20.52
N ARG A 34 4.02 -7.58 -19.49
CA ARG A 34 4.56 -8.85 -18.99
C ARG A 34 3.92 -9.20 -17.64
N PRO A 35 3.46 -10.44 -17.44
CA PRO A 35 2.92 -10.87 -16.16
C PRO A 35 4.04 -11.17 -15.17
N TYR A 36 3.90 -10.68 -13.93
CA TYR A 36 4.83 -10.96 -12.83
C TYR A 36 4.09 -11.59 -11.66
N ALA A 37 4.58 -12.73 -11.17
CA ALA A 37 3.89 -13.51 -10.13
C ALA A 37 3.64 -12.71 -8.84
N HIS A 38 4.55 -11.80 -8.48
CA HIS A 38 4.46 -10.97 -7.28
C HIS A 38 3.58 -9.72 -7.44
N LEU A 39 3.08 -9.41 -8.64
CA LEU A 39 2.22 -8.25 -8.87
C LEU A 39 0.75 -8.64 -8.78
N LEU A 40 -0.06 -7.82 -8.11
CA LEU A 40 -1.52 -8.02 -8.03
C LEU A 40 -2.18 -7.76 -9.37
N ARG A 41 -3.28 -8.47 -9.66
CA ARG A 41 -4.09 -8.21 -10.87
C ARG A 41 -4.89 -6.92 -10.75
N GLN A 42 -5.39 -6.64 -9.56
CA GLN A 42 -6.18 -5.45 -9.28
C GLN A 42 -5.46 -4.57 -8.27
N SER A 43 -5.14 -3.33 -8.65
CA SER A 43 -4.43 -2.37 -7.78
C SER A 43 -5.15 -2.14 -6.45
N LYS A 44 -6.49 -2.13 -6.45
CA LYS A 44 -7.32 -1.94 -5.25
C LYS A 44 -7.14 -3.03 -4.19
N HIS A 45 -6.70 -4.22 -4.58
CA HIS A 45 -6.42 -5.32 -3.63
C HIS A 45 -5.16 -5.06 -2.80
N ASN A 46 -4.34 -4.08 -3.19
CA ASN A 46 -3.19 -3.65 -2.39
C ASN A 46 -3.60 -2.69 -1.24
N ILE A 47 -4.83 -2.18 -1.29
CA ILE A 47 -5.40 -1.32 -0.24
C ILE A 47 -6.08 -2.21 0.79
N TRP A 48 -5.80 -1.95 2.06
CA TRP A 48 -6.38 -2.67 3.19
C TRP A 48 -7.90 -2.58 3.16
N GLU A 49 -8.56 -3.72 3.35
CA GLU A 49 -10.01 -3.86 3.16
C GLU A 49 -10.83 -2.85 3.96
N GLY A 50 -10.46 -2.60 5.22
CA GLY A 50 -11.19 -1.68 6.11
C GLY A 50 -11.15 -0.19 5.70
N ILE A 51 -10.31 0.19 4.73
CA ILE A 51 -10.26 1.56 4.19
C ILE A 51 -10.41 1.62 2.67
N ARG A 52 -10.56 0.48 1.99
CA ARG A 52 -10.40 0.39 0.53
C ARG A 52 -11.34 1.34 -0.22
N GLU A 53 -12.63 1.24 0.05
CA GLU A 53 -13.63 2.04 -0.65
C GLU A 53 -13.53 3.53 -0.30
N GLU A 54 -13.28 3.84 0.98
CA GLU A 54 -13.05 5.22 1.44
C GLU A 54 -11.83 5.86 0.76
N ALA A 55 -10.73 5.12 0.61
CA ALA A 55 -9.53 5.60 -0.05
C ALA A 55 -9.76 5.83 -1.55
N LEU A 56 -10.43 4.91 -2.23
CA LEU A 56 -10.76 5.04 -3.65
C LEU A 56 -11.65 6.26 -3.90
N GLN A 57 -12.73 6.41 -3.13
CA GLN A 57 -13.64 7.56 -3.23
C GLN A 57 -12.93 8.87 -2.92
N TYR A 58 -12.11 8.92 -1.87
CA TYR A 58 -11.35 10.12 -1.53
C TYR A 58 -10.41 10.55 -2.66
N PHE A 59 -9.68 9.61 -3.26
CA PHE A 59 -8.78 9.92 -4.37
C PHE A 59 -9.53 10.43 -5.59
N GLU A 60 -10.65 9.79 -5.93
CA GLU A 60 -11.51 10.21 -7.05
C GLU A 60 -12.07 11.63 -6.84
N GLN A 61 -12.71 11.88 -5.70
CA GLN A 61 -13.35 13.17 -5.38
C GLN A 61 -12.35 14.33 -5.34
N ASN A 62 -11.10 14.06 -4.95
CA ASN A 62 -10.05 15.08 -4.86
C ASN A 62 -9.13 15.12 -6.09
N GLY A 63 -9.43 14.36 -7.14
CA GLY A 63 -8.62 14.32 -8.37
C GLY A 63 -7.18 13.79 -8.16
N ILE A 64 -6.95 12.98 -7.13
CA ILE A 64 -5.63 12.42 -6.81
C ILE A 64 -5.41 11.16 -7.65
N LYS A 65 -4.37 11.18 -8.49
CA LYS A 65 -4.02 10.03 -9.34
C LYS A 65 -3.26 8.97 -8.58
N TRP A 66 -3.65 7.71 -8.78
CA TRP A 66 -2.86 6.56 -8.36
C TRP A 66 -1.58 6.43 -9.19
N HIS A 67 -0.49 6.01 -8.55
CA HIS A 67 0.77 5.68 -9.21
C HIS A 67 0.57 4.50 -10.15
N THR A 68 1.31 4.49 -11.26
CA THR A 68 1.22 3.45 -12.32
C THR A 68 1.49 2.03 -11.81
N GLN A 69 2.23 1.88 -10.71
CA GLN A 69 2.54 0.61 -10.08
C GLN A 69 1.81 0.39 -8.75
N ALA A 70 0.60 0.96 -8.57
CA ALA A 70 -0.18 0.76 -7.35
C ALA A 70 -0.49 -0.72 -7.04
N HIS A 71 -0.47 -1.61 -8.03
CA HIS A 71 -0.63 -3.07 -7.88
C HIS A 71 0.65 -3.81 -7.43
N ASN A 72 1.78 -3.11 -7.29
CA ASN A 72 3.00 -3.66 -6.72
C ASN A 72 2.94 -3.60 -5.19
N LEU A 73 3.22 -4.70 -4.50
CA LEU A 73 3.19 -4.79 -3.03
C LEU A 73 4.17 -3.81 -2.36
N LYS A 74 5.18 -3.35 -3.10
CA LYS A 74 6.14 -2.31 -2.65
C LYS A 74 5.76 -0.89 -3.08
N SER A 75 4.51 -0.66 -3.50
CA SER A 75 4.04 0.69 -3.86
C SER A 75 4.06 1.61 -2.64
N SER A 76 4.94 2.62 -2.67
CA SER A 76 5.06 3.61 -1.59
C SER A 76 3.76 4.39 -1.38
N GLN A 77 3.05 4.74 -2.46
CA GLN A 77 1.78 5.45 -2.35
C GLN A 77 0.73 4.61 -1.61
N VAL A 78 0.59 3.32 -1.96
CA VAL A 78 -0.38 2.44 -1.31
C VAL A 78 0.01 2.15 0.13
N ALA A 79 1.32 1.96 0.40
CA ALA A 79 1.81 1.84 1.77
C ALA A 79 1.44 3.08 2.60
N CYS A 80 1.67 4.29 2.09
CA CYS A 80 1.25 5.51 2.77
C CYS A 80 -0.26 5.57 3.01
N VAL A 81 -1.08 5.23 2.02
CA VAL A 81 -2.55 5.19 2.17
C VAL A 81 -2.97 4.23 3.28
N ASN A 82 -2.44 3.01 3.29
CA ASN A 82 -2.78 1.98 4.29
C ASN A 82 -2.48 2.42 5.73
N HIS A 83 -1.44 3.23 5.96
CA HIS A 83 -1.12 3.73 7.29
C HIS A 83 -1.83 5.06 7.59
N LEU A 84 -1.73 6.04 6.70
CA LEU A 84 -2.16 7.41 6.95
C LEU A 84 -3.68 7.55 6.97
N MET A 85 -4.43 6.77 6.18
CA MET A 85 -5.90 6.81 6.24
C MET A 85 -6.47 6.22 7.53
N GLY A 86 -5.75 5.30 8.17
CA GLY A 86 -6.10 4.87 9.52
C GLY A 86 -5.78 5.97 10.54
N ILE A 87 -4.55 6.50 10.49
CA ILE A 87 -4.07 7.53 11.41
C ILE A 87 -4.92 8.79 11.36
N ARG A 88 -5.39 9.22 10.18
CA ARG A 88 -6.19 10.45 9.99
C ARG A 88 -7.47 10.47 10.85
N LYS A 89 -7.99 9.29 11.22
CA LYS A 89 -9.20 9.14 12.04
C LYS A 89 -8.92 9.30 13.54
N ASN A 90 -7.66 9.33 13.96
CA ASN A 90 -7.26 9.44 15.37
C ASN A 90 -6.60 10.79 15.66
N LYS A 91 -7.41 11.80 15.94
CA LYS A 91 -6.96 13.17 16.26
C LYS A 91 -5.93 13.20 17.39
N ALA A 92 -6.14 12.42 18.46
CA ALA A 92 -5.23 12.39 19.60
C ALA A 92 -3.84 11.87 19.21
N LEU A 93 -3.77 10.82 18.39
CA LEU A 93 -2.50 10.30 17.88
C LEU A 93 -1.79 11.32 16.99
N ILE A 94 -2.52 11.97 16.07
CA ILE A 94 -1.95 13.00 15.18
C ILE A 94 -1.32 14.12 16.00
N LEU A 95 -2.05 14.64 17.00
CA LEU A 95 -1.53 15.70 17.87
C LEU A 95 -0.28 15.24 18.63
N LYS A 96 -0.28 14.02 19.17
CA LYS A 96 0.92 13.44 19.83
C LYS A 96 2.12 13.35 18.89
N MET A 97 1.92 12.90 17.65
CA MET A 97 2.99 12.82 16.64
C MET A 97 3.57 14.20 16.32
N LEU A 98 2.70 15.21 16.12
CA LEU A 98 3.13 16.59 15.85
C LEU A 98 3.92 17.18 17.02
N HIS A 99 3.47 16.98 18.26
CA HIS A 99 4.20 17.44 19.44
C HIS A 99 5.57 16.77 19.59
N ALA A 100 5.67 15.45 19.34
CA ALA A 100 6.94 14.75 19.37
C ALA A 100 7.94 15.25 18.31
N CYS A 101 7.45 15.64 17.13
CA CYS A 101 8.27 16.28 16.09
C CYS A 101 8.71 17.70 16.49
N ALA A 102 7.81 18.50 17.07
CA ALA A 102 8.09 19.89 17.45
C ALA A 102 9.08 20.02 18.61
N GLN A 103 9.14 19.05 19.52
CA GLN A 103 10.04 19.08 20.68
C GLN A 103 11.54 18.88 20.34
N ARG A 104 11.89 18.66 19.06
CA ARG A 104 13.29 18.50 18.61
C ARG A 104 13.95 19.77 18.08
N SER A 105 13.31 20.93 18.20
CA SER A 105 13.82 22.21 17.65
C SER A 105 14.72 23.03 18.58
N ASN A 106 15.17 22.48 19.71
CA ASN A 106 16.11 23.15 20.63
C ASN A 106 17.45 22.39 20.72
N LEU A 107 18.17 22.31 19.60
CA LEU A 107 19.60 21.97 19.56
C LEU A 107 20.35 23.09 18.86
#